data_AF-A0A7X6YVY2-F1
#
_entry.id   AF-A0A7X6YVY2-F1
#
_cell.length_a   1.000
_cell.length_b   1.000
_cell.length_c   1.000
_cell.angle_alpha   90.00
_cell.angle_beta   90.00
_cell.angle_gamma   90.00
#
_symmetry.space_group_name_H-M   'P 1'
#
loop_
_entity.id
_entity.type
_entity.pdbx_description
1 polymer ?
#
loop_
_entity_poly.entity_id
_entity_poly.type
_entity_poly.pdbx_seq_one_letter_code
_entity_poly.pdbx_strand_id
1 'polypeptide(L)'
;MANPHPDKPPTLLFANSRGEILDYGGLRMAGSSAGRFFQPDPDDLIELPPGSELFTLPDRLPVGIEADSGEPALLADNPYEPGDCIQAVAAFMAPAHTAIYTAAFQTQEAHQAVLPLFAYTAVGWGEGRFWVAGFRSDPDVRQDADQFDQRVLTERTRRQL
;
A
#
# COMPACT_ATOMS: atom_id res chain seq x y z
N MET A 1 1.26 2.63 22.34
CA MET A 1 -0.06 3.24 22.03
C MET A 1 -0.68 2.36 20.96
N ALA A 2 -1.99 2.08 21.02
CA ALA A 2 -2.65 1.34 19.94
C ALA A 2 -2.48 2.14 18.64
N ASN A 3 -2.11 1.49 17.54
CA ASN A 3 -2.14 2.15 16.24
C ASN A 3 -3.60 2.51 15.94
N PRO A 4 -3.87 3.71 15.41
CA PRO A 4 -5.22 4.02 14.95
C PRO A 4 -5.59 3.01 13.85
N HIS A 5 -6.87 2.64 13.81
CA HIS A 5 -7.50 1.87 12.76
C HIS A 5 -8.53 2.78 12.06
N PRO A 6 -8.85 2.55 10.77
CA PRO A 6 -9.82 3.38 10.07
C PRO A 6 -11.25 3.08 10.55
N ASP A 7 -12.10 4.11 10.67
CA ASP A 7 -13.52 3.93 11.04
C ASP A 7 -14.32 3.33 9.87
N LYS A 8 -13.86 3.56 8.64
CA LYS A 8 -14.49 3.05 7.40
C LYS A 8 -13.47 2.35 6.52
N PRO A 9 -13.90 1.35 5.73
CA PRO A 9 -13.03 0.73 4.74
C PRO A 9 -12.41 1.79 3.81
N PRO A 10 -11.08 1.85 3.69
CA PRO A 10 -10.41 2.75 2.75
C PRO A 10 -10.81 2.47 1.30
N THR A 11 -10.66 3.46 0.43
CA THR A 11 -10.93 3.37 -1.00
C THR A 11 -9.74 2.76 -1.75
N LEU A 12 -10.04 2.19 -2.93
CA LEU A 12 -9.03 1.66 -3.84
C LEU A 12 -8.08 2.77 -4.28
N LEU A 13 -6.78 2.46 -4.31
CA LEU A 13 -5.76 3.31 -4.92
C LEU A 13 -5.36 2.78 -6.30
N PHE A 14 -5.08 3.70 -7.22
CA PHE A 14 -4.46 3.41 -8.50
C PHE A 14 -3.48 4.54 -8.88
N ALA A 15 -2.57 4.25 -9.79
CA ALA A 15 -1.69 5.26 -10.38
C ALA A 15 -2.02 5.48 -11.84
N ASN A 16 -1.98 6.73 -12.30
CA ASN A 16 -2.15 7.07 -13.71
C ASN A 16 -0.83 6.90 -14.50
N SER A 17 -0.83 7.18 -15.80
CA SER A 17 0.36 7.06 -16.67
C SER A 17 1.52 7.97 -16.27
N ARG A 18 1.25 9.03 -15.50
CA ARG A 18 2.24 9.97 -14.96
C ARG A 18 2.81 9.53 -13.61
N GLY A 19 2.31 8.41 -13.05
CA GLY A 19 2.68 7.90 -11.73
C GLY A 19 2.04 8.67 -10.57
N GLU A 20 1.06 9.54 -10.84
CA GLU A 20 0.28 10.18 -9.78
C GLU A 20 -0.66 9.14 -9.16
N ILE A 21 -0.70 9.08 -7.83
CA ILE A 21 -1.54 8.15 -7.08
C ILE A 21 -2.87 8.84 -6.78
N LEU A 22 -3.97 8.21 -7.18
CA LEU A 22 -5.33 8.67 -6.96
C LEU A 22 -6.13 7.59 -6.23
N ASP A 23 -7.13 8.01 -5.47
CA ASP A 23 -8.12 7.10 -4.90
C ASP A 23 -9.39 7.06 -5.76
N TYR A 24 -10.08 5.91 -5.79
CA TYR A 24 -11.34 5.74 -6.48
C TYR A 24 -12.43 5.32 -5.51
N GLY A 25 -13.32 6.27 -5.19
CA GLY A 25 -14.42 6.05 -4.23
C GLY A 25 -15.49 5.04 -4.65
N GLY A 26 -15.49 4.58 -5.91
CA GLY A 26 -16.40 3.54 -6.37
C GLY A 26 -16.03 2.14 -5.89
N LEU A 27 -14.78 1.93 -5.46
CA LEU A 27 -14.30 0.65 -4.96
C LEU A 27 -13.57 0.82 -3.62
N ARG A 28 -13.71 -0.17 -2.74
CA ARG A 28 -12.93 -0.25 -1.51
C ARG A 28 -11.59 -0.91 -1.76
N MET A 29 -10.62 -0.64 -0.88
CA MET A 29 -9.32 -1.31 -0.92
C MET A 29 -9.49 -2.82 -0.81
N ALA A 30 -8.62 -3.55 -1.50
CA ALA A 30 -8.59 -5.00 -1.47
C ALA A 30 -7.19 -5.51 -1.08
N GLY A 31 -7.19 -6.56 -0.27
CA GLY A 31 -6.02 -7.39 -0.01
C GLY A 31 -6.06 -8.66 -0.84
N SER A 32 -4.89 -9.21 -1.12
CA SER A 32 -4.71 -10.52 -1.73
C SER A 32 -4.05 -11.48 -0.75
N SER A 33 -4.62 -12.68 -0.62
CA SER A 33 -4.03 -13.81 0.09
C SER A 33 -4.35 -15.11 -0.64
N ALA A 34 -3.33 -15.92 -0.90
CA ALA A 34 -3.45 -17.20 -1.62
C ALA A 34 -4.23 -17.10 -2.95
N GLY A 35 -4.07 -16.00 -3.69
CA GLY A 35 -4.73 -15.78 -4.98
C GLY A 35 -6.22 -15.38 -4.86
N ARG A 36 -6.71 -15.09 -3.65
CA ARG A 36 -8.06 -14.60 -3.41
C ARG A 36 -8.02 -13.12 -3.05
N PHE A 37 -9.00 -12.37 -3.53
CA PHE A 37 -9.17 -10.96 -3.20
C PHE A 37 -10.33 -10.78 -2.21
N PHE A 38 -10.14 -9.92 -1.23
CA PHE A 38 -11.14 -9.61 -0.23
C PHE A 38 -10.84 -8.24 0.40
N GLN A 39 -11.84 -7.68 1.07
CA GLN A 39 -11.69 -6.45 1.83
C GLN A 39 -10.99 -6.79 3.16
N PRO A 40 -9.87 -6.15 3.52
CA PRO A 40 -9.28 -6.31 4.84
C PRO A 40 -10.24 -5.85 5.95
N ASP A 41 -10.14 -6.48 7.12
CA ASP A 41 -10.83 -6.00 8.32
C ASP A 41 -10.20 -4.66 8.76
N PRO A 42 -10.97 -3.66 9.22
CA PRO A 42 -10.40 -2.45 9.80
C PRO A 42 -9.35 -2.71 10.89
N ASP A 43 -9.52 -3.76 11.71
CA ASP A 43 -8.58 -4.12 12.77
C ASP A 43 -7.24 -4.66 12.22
N ASP A 44 -7.21 -5.08 10.95
CA ASP A 44 -6.03 -5.53 10.22
C ASP A 44 -5.29 -4.37 9.51
N LEU A 45 -5.82 -3.15 9.60
CA LEU A 45 -5.28 -1.98 8.92
C LEU A 45 -4.59 -1.03 9.91
N ILE A 46 -3.38 -0.61 9.58
CA ILE A 46 -2.66 0.45 10.29
C ILE A 46 -2.40 1.63 9.35
N GLU A 47 -2.25 2.82 9.91
CA GLU A 47 -1.74 3.96 9.15
C GLU A 47 -0.37 3.59 8.56
N LEU A 48 -0.14 3.97 7.30
CA LEU A 48 1.12 3.72 6.60
C LEU A 48 2.29 4.22 7.46
N PRO A 49 3.20 3.34 7.92
CA PRO A 49 4.23 3.74 8.86
C PRO A 49 5.15 4.83 8.29
N PRO A 50 5.58 5.83 9.07
CA PRO A 50 6.57 6.81 8.63
C PRO A 50 7.85 6.12 8.13
N GLY A 51 8.37 6.57 6.98
CA GLY A 51 9.52 5.94 6.31
C GLY A 51 9.16 4.78 5.36
N SER A 52 7.86 4.49 5.18
CA SER A 52 7.38 3.59 4.13
C SER A 52 7.38 4.27 2.75
N GLU A 53 7.33 3.47 1.70
CA GLU A 53 7.24 3.94 0.31
C GLU A 53 6.01 3.36 -0.41
N LEU A 54 5.48 4.10 -1.38
CA LEU A 54 4.43 3.63 -2.29
C LEU A 54 5.06 3.25 -3.63
N PHE A 55 4.61 2.14 -4.19
CA PHE A 55 5.04 1.65 -5.50
C PHE A 55 3.86 1.60 -6.45
N THR A 56 4.07 2.08 -7.67
CA THR A 56 3.23 1.68 -8.79
C THR A 56 3.66 0.29 -9.23
N LEU A 57 2.69 -0.51 -9.67
CA LEU A 57 2.92 -1.83 -10.20
C LEU A 57 2.67 -1.75 -11.70
N PRO A 58 3.72 -1.49 -12.50
CA PRO A 58 3.59 -1.47 -13.95
C PRO A 58 2.84 -2.71 -14.40
N ASP A 59 2.03 -2.55 -15.45
CA ASP A 59 1.51 -3.71 -16.17
C ASP A 59 0.49 -4.54 -15.33
N ARG A 60 0.14 -4.08 -14.12
CA ARG A 60 -0.85 -4.68 -13.21
C ARG A 60 -2.05 -3.75 -13.07
N LEU A 61 -3.25 -4.26 -13.35
CA LEU A 61 -4.49 -3.52 -13.15
C LEU A 61 -4.96 -3.64 -11.69
N PRO A 62 -5.43 -2.55 -11.07
CA PRO A 62 -5.91 -2.57 -9.69
C PRO A 62 -7.21 -3.37 -9.56
N VAL A 63 -7.32 -4.12 -8.47
CA VAL A 63 -8.56 -4.80 -8.07
C VAL A 63 -9.03 -4.21 -6.75
N GLY A 64 -10.29 -3.80 -6.69
CA GLY A 64 -10.95 -3.34 -5.47
C GLY A 64 -12.11 -4.24 -5.09
N ILE A 65 -12.84 -3.87 -4.04
CA ILE A 65 -14.05 -4.56 -3.60
C ILE A 65 -15.27 -3.64 -3.78
N GLU A 66 -16.31 -4.18 -4.40
CA GLU A 66 -17.61 -3.51 -4.54
C GLU A 66 -18.30 -3.36 -3.18
N ALA A 67 -18.77 -2.15 -2.86
CA ALA A 67 -19.34 -1.85 -1.54
C ALA A 67 -20.65 -2.59 -1.27
N ASP A 68 -21.45 -2.83 -2.31
CA ASP A 68 -22.80 -3.41 -2.19
C ASP A 68 -22.78 -4.94 -2.18
N SER A 69 -21.98 -5.56 -3.05
CA SER A 69 -21.91 -7.03 -3.20
C SER A 69 -20.82 -7.66 -2.35
N GLY A 70 -19.75 -6.93 -2.00
CA GLY A 70 -18.55 -7.47 -1.37
C GLY A 70 -17.67 -8.28 -2.32
N GLU A 71 -17.97 -8.29 -3.61
CA GLU A 71 -17.22 -9.05 -4.62
C GLU A 71 -16.01 -8.27 -5.15
N PRO A 72 -14.92 -8.95 -5.55
CA PRO A 72 -13.80 -8.31 -6.22
C PRO A 72 -14.20 -7.74 -7.59
N ALA A 73 -13.76 -6.51 -7.87
CA ALA A 73 -13.96 -5.84 -9.14
C ALA A 73 -12.66 -5.28 -9.68
N LEU A 74 -12.44 -5.49 -10.98
CA LEU A 74 -11.30 -4.98 -11.71
C LEU A 74 -11.56 -3.53 -12.15
N LEU A 75 -10.66 -2.62 -11.79
CA LEU A 75 -10.63 -1.30 -12.41
C LEU A 75 -9.78 -1.40 -13.69
N ALA A 76 -10.45 -1.51 -14.84
CA ALA A 76 -9.80 -1.73 -16.13
C ALA A 76 -9.36 -0.44 -16.83
N ASP A 77 -10.06 0.67 -16.56
CA ASP A 77 -9.85 1.97 -17.19
C ASP A 77 -9.79 3.08 -16.14
N ASN A 78 -9.11 4.18 -16.47
CA ASN A 78 -9.08 5.36 -15.60
C ASN A 78 -10.50 5.97 -15.46
N PRO A 79 -11.07 6.04 -14.25
CA PRO A 79 -12.43 6.56 -14.03
C PRO A 79 -12.53 8.08 -14.17
N TYR A 80 -11.39 8.79 -14.13
CA TYR A 80 -11.32 10.25 -14.22
C TYR A 80 -10.88 10.75 -15.60
N GLU A 81 -10.13 9.95 -16.35
CA GLU A 81 -9.61 10.31 -17.67
C GLU A 81 -9.65 9.11 -18.64
N PRO A 82 -10.78 8.88 -19.35
CA PRO A 82 -10.94 7.72 -20.22
C PRO A 82 -9.84 7.61 -21.29
N GLY A 83 -9.27 6.43 -21.42
CA GLY A 83 -8.17 6.13 -22.37
C GLY A 83 -6.77 6.33 -21.80
N ASP A 84 -6.63 6.87 -20.59
CA ASP A 84 -5.36 6.90 -19.87
C ASP A 84 -5.07 5.54 -19.21
N CYS A 85 -3.79 5.15 -19.18
CA CYS A 85 -3.36 3.89 -18.59
C CYS A 85 -3.34 3.99 -17.06
N ILE A 86 -3.72 2.90 -16.39
CA ILE A 86 -3.68 2.80 -14.93
C ILE A 86 -2.87 1.62 -14.45
N GLN A 87 -2.35 1.75 -13.23
CA GLN A 87 -1.52 0.75 -12.56
C GLN A 87 -2.01 0.55 -11.13
N ALA A 88 -1.91 -0.68 -10.64
CA ALA A 88 -2.12 -0.98 -9.23
C ALA A 88 -1.06 -0.30 -8.35
N VAL A 89 -1.42 -0.01 -7.10
CA VAL A 89 -0.54 0.61 -6.12
C VAL A 89 -0.32 -0.36 -4.96
N ALA A 90 0.91 -0.42 -4.47
CA ALA A 90 1.28 -1.18 -3.28
C ALA A 90 2.12 -0.33 -2.32
N ALA A 91 2.23 -0.77 -1.07
CA ALA A 91 3.12 -0.14 -0.09
C ALA A 91 4.27 -1.08 0.31
N PHE A 92 5.47 -0.51 0.37
CA PHE A 92 6.61 -1.10 1.06
C PHE A 92 6.71 -0.49 2.45
N MET A 93 6.25 -1.23 3.45
CA MET A 93 6.20 -0.73 4.82
C MET A 93 7.60 -0.56 5.41
N ALA A 94 7.76 0.48 6.23
CA ALA A 94 8.95 0.71 7.02
C ALA A 94 9.29 -0.53 7.88
N PRO A 95 10.57 -0.71 8.27
CA PRO A 95 10.97 -1.80 9.16
C PRO A 95 10.15 -1.84 10.47
N ALA A 96 10.26 -2.95 11.21
CA ALA A 96 9.45 -3.28 12.39
C ALA A 96 7.96 -3.64 12.12
N HIS A 97 7.52 -3.66 10.86
CA HIS A 97 6.16 -3.99 10.47
C HIS A 97 6.09 -5.27 9.63
N THR A 98 4.98 -6.01 9.77
CA THR A 98 4.72 -7.24 9.05
C THR A 98 3.47 -7.09 8.19
N ALA A 99 3.63 -7.29 6.88
CA ALA A 99 2.52 -7.32 5.93
C ALA A 99 1.72 -8.62 6.10
N ILE A 100 0.39 -8.50 6.10
CA ILE A 100 -0.51 -9.66 6.18
C ILE A 100 -1.23 -9.94 4.85
N TYR A 101 -1.43 -8.91 4.02
CA TYR A 101 -1.98 -9.03 2.67
C TYR A 101 -1.13 -8.29 1.64
N THR A 102 -1.04 -8.85 0.44
CA THR A 102 -0.41 -8.16 -0.70
C THR A 102 -1.44 -7.31 -1.44
N ALA A 103 -0.98 -6.35 -2.23
CA ALA A 103 -1.85 -5.59 -3.13
C ALA A 103 -2.65 -6.54 -4.03
N ALA A 104 -3.94 -6.24 -4.20
CA ALA A 104 -4.82 -6.96 -5.10
C ALA A 104 -4.71 -6.36 -6.51
N PHE A 105 -4.29 -7.20 -7.46
CA PHE A 105 -4.15 -6.77 -8.84
C PHE A 105 -4.36 -7.94 -9.80
N GLN A 106 -4.65 -7.61 -11.05
CA GLN A 106 -4.63 -8.55 -12.17
C GLN A 106 -3.48 -8.21 -13.12
N THR A 107 -2.62 -9.19 -13.40
CA THR A 107 -1.58 -9.09 -14.43
C THR A 107 -2.24 -9.03 -15.82
N GLN A 108 -1.90 -8.04 -16.65
CA GLN A 108 -2.54 -7.90 -17.96
C GLN A 108 -2.11 -8.99 -18.95
N GLU A 109 -0.85 -9.43 -18.92
CA GLU A 109 -0.33 -10.49 -19.81
C GLU A 109 0.51 -11.53 -19.07
N ALA A 110 0.47 -12.78 -19.54
CA ALA A 110 1.15 -13.92 -18.91
C ALA A 110 2.69 -13.83 -18.90
N HIS A 111 3.28 -12.99 -19.76
CA HIS A 111 4.75 -12.87 -19.93
C HIS A 111 5.30 -11.50 -19.49
N GLN A 112 4.62 -10.81 -18.60
CA GLN A 112 5.11 -9.54 -18.08
C GLN A 112 6.38 -9.67 -17.25
N ALA A 113 7.11 -8.55 -17.18
CA ALA A 113 8.30 -8.44 -16.35
C ALA A 113 8.00 -8.84 -14.89
N VAL A 114 8.94 -9.56 -14.31
CA VAL A 114 8.89 -9.96 -12.91
C VAL A 114 9.13 -8.72 -12.06
N LEU A 115 8.23 -8.47 -11.11
CA LEU A 115 8.42 -7.41 -10.14
C LEU A 115 9.63 -7.75 -9.23
N PRO A 116 10.45 -6.76 -8.81
CA PRO A 116 11.46 -6.97 -7.79
C PRO A 116 10.92 -7.69 -6.55
N LEU A 117 11.78 -8.35 -5.77
CA LEU A 117 11.35 -9.11 -4.57
C LEU A 117 11.11 -8.19 -3.36
N PHE A 118 10.26 -7.17 -3.53
CA PHE A 118 9.81 -6.30 -2.45
C PHE A 118 8.52 -6.81 -1.82
N ALA A 119 8.23 -6.32 -0.62
CA ALA A 119 6.93 -6.51 0.02
C ALA A 119 5.92 -5.56 -0.62
N TYR A 120 5.01 -6.09 -1.42
CA TYR A 120 3.94 -5.33 -2.08
C TYR A 120 2.66 -5.37 -1.25
N THR A 121 2.65 -4.66 -0.12
CA THR A 121 1.54 -4.67 0.84
C THR A 121 0.29 -4.00 0.25
N ALA A 122 -0.89 -4.52 0.59
CA ALA A 122 -2.15 -3.86 0.24
C ALA A 122 -2.23 -2.48 0.88
N VAL A 123 -2.66 -1.48 0.09
CA VAL A 123 -2.77 -0.09 0.54
C VAL A 123 -4.04 0.56 0.00
N GLY A 124 -4.68 1.39 0.81
CA GLY A 124 -5.86 2.17 0.46
C GLY A 124 -5.79 3.58 1.03
N TRP A 125 -6.76 4.41 0.66
CA TRP A 125 -6.87 5.80 1.13
C TRP A 125 -8.16 6.02 1.92
N GLY A 126 -8.07 6.71 3.05
CA GLY A 126 -9.24 6.99 3.86
C GLY A 126 -8.90 7.97 4.97
N GLU A 127 -9.84 8.85 5.32
CA GLU A 127 -9.68 9.75 6.47
C GLU A 127 -8.42 10.63 6.39
N GLY A 128 -7.99 10.97 5.17
CA GLY A 128 -6.80 11.80 4.91
C GLY A 128 -5.48 11.07 5.11
N ARG A 129 -5.47 9.74 5.17
CA ARG A 129 -4.31 8.90 5.45
C ARG A 129 -4.24 7.70 4.50
N PHE A 130 -3.04 7.18 4.33
CA PHE A 130 -2.81 5.87 3.73
C PHE A 130 -2.96 4.78 4.78
N TRP A 131 -3.64 3.70 4.42
CA TRP A 131 -3.90 2.56 5.29
C TRP A 131 -3.35 1.29 4.65
N VAL A 132 -2.61 0.50 5.42
CA VAL A 132 -1.95 -0.72 4.93
C VAL A 132 -2.36 -1.94 5.75
N ALA A 133 -2.44 -3.09 5.08
CA ALA A 133 -2.74 -4.37 5.73
C ALA A 133 -1.49 -4.94 6.43
N GLY A 134 -1.39 -4.71 7.73
CA GLY A 134 -0.26 -5.15 8.52
C GLY A 134 -0.29 -4.69 9.96
N PHE A 135 0.72 -5.10 10.72
CA PHE A 135 0.87 -4.73 12.12
C PHE A 135 2.34 -4.49 12.46
N ARG A 136 2.60 -3.77 13.56
CA ARG A 136 3.94 -3.61 14.12
C ARG A 136 4.33 -4.87 14.88
N SER A 137 5.31 -5.62 14.38
CA SER A 137 5.79 -6.87 14.99
C SER A 137 6.96 -6.66 15.94
N ASP A 138 7.77 -5.61 15.74
CA ASP A 138 8.88 -5.25 16.63
C ASP A 138 8.56 -3.95 17.39
N PRO A 139 8.40 -3.99 18.74
CA PRO A 139 8.12 -2.81 19.53
C PRO A 139 9.35 -1.90 19.75
N ASP A 140 10.57 -2.34 19.38
CA ASP A 140 11.77 -1.52 19.53
C ASP A 140 11.73 -0.32 18.56
N VAL A 141 12.04 0.86 19.08
CA VAL A 141 12.03 2.12 18.32
C VAL A 141 13.28 2.32 17.49
N ARG A 142 14.31 1.48 17.64
CA ARG A 142 15.59 1.60 16.91
C ARG A 142 15.46 1.67 15.40
N GLN A 143 14.36 1.16 14.86
CA GLN A 143 14.07 1.14 13.44
C GLN A 143 13.17 2.29 12.98
N ASP A 144 12.65 3.08 13.91
CA ASP A 144 11.70 4.15 13.60
C ASP A 144 12.46 5.32 12.95
N ALA A 145 11.95 5.80 11.81
CA ALA A 145 12.63 6.80 10.99
C ALA A 145 12.92 8.10 11.75
N ASP A 146 12.08 8.46 12.72
CA ASP A 146 12.22 9.67 13.55
C ASP A 146 13.35 9.58 14.58
N GLN A 147 13.94 8.40 14.80
CA GLN A 147 15.10 8.22 15.68
C GLN A 147 16.44 8.54 14.98
N PHE A 148 16.44 8.78 13.66
CA PHE A 148 17.65 8.99 12.88
C PHE A 148 17.86 10.48 12.53
N ASP A 149 18.61 11.21 13.37
CA ASP A 149 19.13 12.53 13.01
C ASP A 149 20.46 12.38 12.24
N GLN A 150 20.38 12.57 10.92
CA GLN A 150 21.53 12.43 10.00
C GLN A 150 22.73 13.32 10.39
N ARG A 151 22.48 14.51 10.94
CA ARG A 151 23.53 15.45 11.35
C ARG A 151 24.25 14.90 12.59
N VAL A 152 23.50 14.45 13.58
CA VAL A 152 24.06 13.85 14.80
C VAL A 152 24.83 12.57 14.47
N LEU A 153 24.28 11.72 13.59
CA LEU A 153 24.95 10.51 13.11
C LEU A 153 26.29 10.84 12.45
N THR A 154 26.30 11.81 11.54
CA THR A 154 27.54 12.23 10.85
C THR A 154 28.59 12.75 11.83
N GLU A 155 28.19 13.57 12.81
CA GLU A 155 29.11 14.11 13.84
C GLU A 155 29.71 13.00 14.71
N ARG A 156 28.88 12.06 15.19
CA ARG A 156 29.32 10.93 16.02
C ARG A 156 30.26 10.00 15.26
N THR A 157 29.94 9.68 14.00
CA THR A 157 30.79 8.82 13.16
C THR A 157 32.16 9.45 12.94
N ARG A 158 32.24 10.76 12.66
CA ARG A 158 33.52 11.47 12.49
C ARG A 158 34.38 11.53 13.75
N ARG A 159 33.79 11.44 14.96
CA ARG A 159 34.55 11.42 16.22
C ARG A 159 35.17 10.06 16.54
N GLN A 160 34.69 8.98 15.92
CA GLN A 160 35.17 7.62 16.15
C GLN A 160 36.11 7.11 15.03
N LEU A 161 36.25 7.88 13.95
CA LEU A 161 37.26 7.70 12.90
C LEU A 161 38.49 8.58 13.19
#